data_AF-A0A967K4E3-F1
#
_entry.id   AF-A0A967K4E3-F1
#
_cell.length_a   1.000
_cell.length_b   1.000
_cell.length_c   1.000
_cell.angle_alpha   90.00
_cell.angle_beta   90.00
_cell.angle_gamma   90.00
#
_symmetry.space_group_name_H-M   'P 1'
#
loop_
_entity.id
_entity.type
_entity.pdbx_description
1 polymer ?
#
loop_
_entity_poly.entity_id
_entity_poly.type
_entity_poly.pdbx_seq_one_letter_code
_entity_poly.pdbx_strand_id
1 'polypeptide(L)' 'MNTESKKSALGSGIYHPGARPMVVYLDDEGCMWLCDKGIDPKKGFKEQGCWRCKDLAFTRND' A
#
# COMPACT_ATOMS: atom_id res chain seq x y z
N MET A 1 -26.78 -15.91 -5.13
CA MET A 1 -26.18 -14.60 -5.51
C MET A 1 -24.87 -14.91 -6.21
N ASN A 2 -24.84 -14.76 -7.53
CA ASN A 2 -23.65 -15.08 -8.34
C ASN A 2 -22.67 -13.91 -8.27
N THR A 3 -21.58 -14.08 -7.55
CA THR A 3 -20.49 -13.10 -7.50
C THR A 3 -19.56 -13.37 -8.69
N GLU A 4 -19.92 -12.86 -9.87
CA GLU A 4 -19.00 -12.86 -11.01
C GLU A 4 -17.80 -11.96 -10.67
N SER A 5 -16.66 -12.61 -10.39
CA SER A 5 -15.36 -11.95 -10.24
C SER A 5 -14.97 -11.33 -11.59
N LYS A 6 -15.26 -10.05 -11.78
CA LYS A 6 -14.78 -9.28 -12.94
C LYS A 6 -13.26 -9.24 -12.91
N LYS A 7 -12.62 -10.11 -13.70
CA LYS A 7 -11.18 -10.11 -13.93
C LYS A 7 -10.81 -8.79 -14.59
N SER A 8 -10.09 -7.91 -13.89
CA SER A 8 -9.69 -6.62 -14.43
C SER A 8 -8.88 -6.85 -15.72
N ALA A 9 -9.31 -6.29 -16.84
CA ALA A 9 -8.56 -6.36 -18.08
C ALA A 9 -7.28 -5.51 -17.94
N LEU A 10 -6.16 -6.15 -17.59
CA LEU A 10 -4.84 -5.57 -17.79
C LEU A 10 -4.62 -5.47 -19.30
N GLY A 11 -4.24 -4.29 -19.80
CA GLY A 11 -3.83 -4.11 -21.19
C GLY A 11 -2.66 -5.03 -21.56
N SER A 12 -2.39 -5.20 -22.85
CA SER A 12 -1.33 -6.07 -23.39
C SER A 12 0.10 -5.49 -23.22
N GLY A 13 0.37 -4.84 -22.09
CA GLY A 13 1.69 -4.31 -21.74
C GLY A 13 2.59 -5.35 -21.08
N ILE A 14 3.89 -5.08 -21.06
CA ILE A 14 4.85 -5.87 -20.29
C ILE A 14 4.75 -5.44 -18.83
N TYR A 15 4.53 -6.40 -17.92
CA TYR A 15 4.54 -6.12 -16.48
C TYR A 15 5.97 -5.80 -16.03
N HIS A 16 6.20 -4.55 -15.65
CA HIS A 16 7.41 -4.13 -14.97
C HIS A 16 7.12 -4.06 -13.47
N PRO A 17 7.75 -4.90 -12.62
CA PRO A 17 7.60 -4.77 -11.19
C PRO A 17 8.09 -3.38 -10.76
N GLY A 18 7.33 -2.71 -9.90
CA GLY A 18 7.72 -1.41 -9.38
C GLY A 18 9.10 -1.49 -8.72
N ALA A 19 9.96 -0.50 -8.95
CA ALA A 19 11.32 -0.45 -8.41
C ALA A 19 11.35 -0.62 -6.88
N ARG A 20 10.28 -0.16 -6.22
CA ARG A 20 10.00 -0.38 -4.80
C ARG A 20 8.57 -0.93 -4.66
N PRO A 21 8.38 -2.24 -4.50
CA PRO A 21 7.06 -2.81 -4.23
C PRO A 21 6.58 -2.37 -2.85
N MET A 22 5.40 -1.74 -2.79
CA MET A 22 4.86 -1.12 -1.58
C MET A 22 3.65 -1.86 -1.03
N VAL A 23 3.43 -1.79 0.28
CA VAL A 23 2.31 -2.38 1.01
C VAL A 23 1.78 -1.34 2.00
N VAL A 24 0.45 -1.29 2.16
CA VAL A 24 -0.19 -0.46 3.18
C VAL A 24 -0.49 -1.33 4.41
N TYR A 25 -0.08 -0.85 5.58
CA TYR A 25 -0.41 -1.43 6.88
C TYR A 25 -1.31 -0.48 7.67
N LEU A 26 -2.18 -1.04 8.50
CA LEU A 26 -2.98 -0.30 9.48
C LEU A 26 -2.43 -0.63 10.86
N ASP A 27 -2.08 0.38 11.65
CA ASP A 27 -1.69 0.17 13.03
C ASP A 27 -2.90 0.12 13.98
N ASP A 28 -2.64 -0.17 15.25
CA ASP A 28 -3.68 -0.30 16.29
C ASP A 28 -4.39 1.03 16.60
N GLU A 29 -3.80 2.17 16.22
CA GLU A 29 -4.40 3.50 16.35
C GLU A 29 -5.26 3.87 15.11
N GLY A 30 -5.34 2.99 14.12
CA GLY A 30 -6.06 3.22 12.87
C GLY A 30 -5.31 4.12 11.89
N CYS A 31 -4.01 4.36 12.09
CA CYS A 31 -3.18 5.10 11.15
C CYS A 31 -2.67 4.16 10.05
N MET A 32 -2.83 4.60 8.79
CA MET A 32 -2.28 3.89 7.64
C MET A 32 -0.82 4.25 7.41
N TRP A 33 -0.02 3.23 7.10
CA TRP A 33 1.40 3.33 6.83
C TRP A 33 1.70 2.74 5.46
N LEU A 34 2.37 3.52 4.61
CA LEU A 34 2.90 3.06 3.34
C LEU A 34 4.34 2.59 3.56
N CYS A 35 4.58 1.30 3.38
CA CYS A 35 5.85 0.66 3.62
C CYS A 35 6.35 -0.08 2.40
N ASP A 36 7.65 -0.33 2.34
CA ASP A 36 8.21 -1.32 1.45
C ASP A 36 7.72 -2.73 1.78
N LYS A 37 7.61 -3.57 0.74
CA LYS A 37 7.32 -4.99 0.92
C LYS A 37 8.47 -5.67 1.67
N GLY A 38 8.13 -6.44 2.70
CA GLY A 38 9.09 -7.24 3.47
C GLY A 38 9.51 -6.65 4.81
N ILE A 39 8.94 -5.52 5.23
CA ILE A 39 9.09 -5.01 6.60
C ILE A 39 8.46 -5.95 7.63
N ASP A 40 8.91 -5.87 8.88
CA ASP A 40 8.36 -6.62 10.00
C ASP A 40 7.25 -5.81 10.70
N PRO A 41 5.97 -6.23 10.62
CA PRO A 41 4.87 -5.48 11.21
C PRO A 41 4.85 -5.52 12.75
N LYS A 42 5.70 -6.34 13.37
CA LYS A 42 5.86 -6.37 14.83
C LYS A 42 6.87 -5.33 15.34
N LYS A 43 7.56 -4.63 14.43
CA LYS A 43 8.50 -3.55 14.75
C LYS A 43 7.92 -2.20 14.36
N GLY A 44 8.50 -1.12 14.92
CA GLY A 44 8.05 0.23 14.62
C GLY A 44 8.13 0.54 13.11
N PHE A 45 7.01 0.98 12.53
CA PHE A 45 6.94 1.31 11.09
C PHE A 45 7.84 2.50 10.72
N LYS A 46 7.91 3.52 11.59
CA LYS A 46 8.76 4.71 11.38
C LYS A 46 10.25 4.35 11.27
N GLU A 47 10.72 3.44 12.12
CA GLU A 47 12.12 2.99 12.16
C GLU A 47 12.49 2.19 10.91
N GLN A 48 11.49 1.59 10.25
CA GLN A 48 11.65 0.84 9.02
C GLN A 48 11.47 1.70 7.75
N GLY A 49 11.41 3.03 7.90
CA GLY A 49 11.31 3.96 6.79
C GLY A 49 9.91 4.05 6.16
N CYS A 50 8.88 3.53 6.82
CA CYS A 50 7.51 3.66 6.36
C CYS A 50 7.01 5.11 6.51
N TRP A 51 6.10 5.52 5.63
CA TRP A 51 5.48 6.83 5.67
C TRP A 51 4.06 6.75 6.23
N ARG A 52 3.75 7.59 7.22
CA ARG A 52 2.38 7.76 7.70
C ARG A 52 1.57 8.46 6.62
N CYS A 53 0.49 7.84 6.17
CA CYS A 53 -0.36 8.40 5.12
C CYS A 53 -1.00 9.74 5.54
N LYS A 54 -1.24 9.95 6.85
CA LYS A 54 -1.75 11.22 7.40
C LYS A 54 -0.73 12.37 7.36
N ASP A 55 0.57 12.07 7.32
CA ASP A 55 1.64 13.07 7.29
C ASP A 55 2.01 13.47 5.85
N LEU A 56 1.67 12.60 4.90
CA LEU A 56 1.93 12.83 3.48
C LEU A 56 0.83 13.73 2.92
N ALA A 57 1.22 14.83 2.28
CA ALA A 57 0.33 15.73 1.56
C ALA A 57 -0.23 15.13 0.25
N PHE A 58 -0.51 13.82 0.21
CA PHE A 58 -1.34 13.21 -0.82
C PHE A 58 -2.81 13.37 -0.46
N THR A 59 -3.24 14.58 -0.10
CA THR A 59 -4.67 14.86 -0.06
C THR A 59 -5.14 14.74 -1.50
N ARG A 60 -5.91 13.68 -1.79
CA ARG A 60 -6.92 13.81 -2.83
C ARG A 60 -7.80 14.94 -2.33
N ASN A 61 -7.67 16.11 -2.95
CA ASN A 61 -8.51 17.29 -2.79
C ASN A 61 -9.94 16.85 -2.42
N ASP A 62 -10.25 16.92 -1.13
CA ASP A 62 -11.60 16.86 -0.60
C ASP A 62 -12.34 18.16 -0.92
#